data_AF-A0A1S1V9A5-F1
#
_entry.id   AF-A0A1S1V9A5-F1
#
_cell.length_a   1.000
_cell.length_b   1.000
_cell.length_c   1.000
_cell.angle_alpha   90.00
_cell.angle_beta   90.00
_cell.angle_gamma   90.00
#
_symmetry.space_group_name_H-M   'P 1'
#
loop_
_entity.id
_entity.type
_entity.pdbx_description
1 polymer ?
#
loop_
_entity_poly.entity_id
_entity_poly.type
_entity_poly.pdbx_seq_one_letter_code
_entity_poly.pdbx_strand_id
1 'polypeptide(L)'
;MQWKFVVSLVSALLVAVFAIQNSDPVDIKFLVAGANISQALVILISASLGAVVAIFLGLLKQFSLKKSIREKSKRIQNLESEIASLRDENRALSESLNATGTPHLALESMPGKSPESSNLEHKED
;
A
#
# COMPACT_ATOMS: atom_id res chain seq x y z
N MET A 1 -5.88 -17.12 -12.57
CA MET A 1 -6.63 -16.29 -13.53
C MET A 1 -7.89 -16.95 -14.08
N GLN A 2 -7.86 -18.22 -14.47
CA GLN A 2 -9.03 -18.90 -15.10
C GLN A 2 -10.25 -19.06 -14.17
N TRP A 3 -10.05 -19.29 -12.87
CA TRP A 3 -11.18 -19.40 -11.93
C TRP A 3 -12.08 -18.15 -11.90
N LYS A 4 -11.49 -16.95 -11.99
CA LYS A 4 -12.26 -15.69 -12.04
C LYS A 4 -13.16 -15.61 -13.27
N PHE A 5 -12.67 -16.12 -14.41
CA PHE A 5 -13.45 -16.21 -15.63
C PHE A 5 -14.62 -17.18 -15.48
N VAL A 6 -14.37 -18.38 -14.95
CA VAL A 6 -15.41 -19.39 -14.69
C VAL A 6 -16.49 -18.84 -13.75
N VAL A 7 -16.09 -18.22 -12.64
CA VAL A 7 -17.03 -17.57 -11.71
C VAL A 7 -17.83 -16.47 -12.39
N SER A 8 -17.20 -15.64 -13.23
CA SER A 8 -17.91 -14.59 -13.97
C SER A 8 -18.94 -15.16 -14.94
N LEU A 9 -18.65 -16.29 -15.58
CA LEU A 9 -19.56 -16.95 -16.51
C LEU A 9 -20.77 -17.55 -15.77
N VAL A 10 -20.53 -18.21 -14.64
CA VAL A 10 -21.61 -18.73 -13.78
C VAL A 10 -22.48 -17.58 -13.27
N SER A 11 -21.88 -16.50 -12.79
CA SER A 11 -22.62 -15.30 -12.36
C SER A 11 -23.42 -14.67 -13.49
N ALA A 12 -22.88 -14.60 -14.72
CA ALA A 12 -23.62 -14.09 -15.88
C ALA A 12 -24.85 -14.96 -16.19
N LEU A 13 -24.73 -16.29 -16.09
CA LEU A 13 -25.86 -17.20 -16.26
C LEU A 13 -26.92 -17.00 -15.16
N LEU A 14 -26.50 -16.84 -13.90
CA LEU A 14 -27.41 -16.53 -12.80
C LEU A 14 -28.16 -15.21 -13.01
N VAL A 15 -27.46 -14.16 -13.46
CA VAL A 15 -28.09 -12.87 -13.79
C VAL A 15 -29.07 -13.01 -14.95
N ALA A 16 -28.75 -13.80 -15.98
CA ALA A 16 -29.66 -14.05 -17.10
C ALA A 16 -30.93 -14.78 -16.65
N VAL A 17 -30.78 -15.83 -15.84
CA VAL A 17 -31.92 -16.57 -15.25
C VAL A 17 -32.76 -15.66 -14.34
N PHE A 18 -32.12 -14.80 -13.55
CA PHE A 18 -32.81 -13.79 -12.75
C PHE A 18 -33.59 -12.80 -13.61
N ALA A 19 -33.01 -12.35 -14.73
CA ALA A 19 -33.65 -11.42 -15.64
C ALA A 19 -34.89 -12.00 -16.33
N ILE A 20 -34.84 -13.27 -16.71
CA ILE A 20 -35.98 -13.99 -17.30
C ILE A 20 -37.09 -14.17 -16.26
N GLN A 21 -36.76 -14.58 -15.04
CA GLN A 21 -37.77 -14.77 -13.98
C GLN A 21 -38.41 -13.47 -13.50
N ASN A 22 -37.73 -12.34 -13.67
CA ASN A 22 -38.20 -11.02 -13.26
C ASN A 22 -38.37 -10.12 -14.49
N SER A 23 -38.85 -10.71 -15.60
CA SER A 23 -39.14 -9.99 -16.84
C SER A 23 -40.44 -9.19 -16.80
N ASP A 24 -41.26 -9.43 -15.76
CA ASP A 24 -42.55 -8.76 -15.61
C ASP A 24 -42.36 -7.24 -15.61
N PRO A 25 -43.15 -6.53 -16.44
CA PRO A 25 -43.06 -5.09 -16.53
C PRO A 25 -43.60 -4.45 -15.25
N VAL A 26 -42.89 -3.44 -14.78
CA VAL A 26 -43.32 -2.60 -13.66
C VAL A 26 -43.47 -1.16 -14.13
N ASP A 27 -44.52 -0.51 -13.65
CA ASP A 27 -44.76 0.91 -13.86
C ASP A 27 -43.84 1.74 -12.97
N ILE A 28 -42.98 2.54 -13.60
CA ILE A 28 -42.09 3.46 -12.90
C ILE A 28 -42.50 4.88 -13.25
N LYS A 29 -42.82 5.66 -12.21
CA LYS A 29 -43.09 7.09 -12.34
C LYS A 29 -41.84 7.87 -11.96
N PHE A 30 -41.23 8.50 -12.94
CA PHE A 30 -40.23 9.54 -12.73
C PHE A 30 -40.92 10.91 -12.56
N LEU A 31 -40.13 11.92 -12.21
CA LEU A 31 -40.61 13.30 -11.96
C LEU A 31 -41.38 13.92 -13.14
N VAL A 32 -41.08 13.51 -14.37
CA VAL A 32 -41.68 14.09 -15.60
C VAL A 32 -42.11 13.04 -16.64
N ALA A 33 -41.84 11.76 -16.38
CA ALA A 33 -42.07 10.69 -17.35
C ALA A 33 -42.44 9.38 -16.64
N GLY A 34 -43.28 8.57 -17.28
CA GLY A 34 -43.54 7.19 -16.86
C GLY A 34 -42.85 6.21 -17.81
N ALA A 35 -42.41 5.07 -17.29
CA ALA A 35 -41.86 3.99 -18.10
C ALA A 35 -42.41 2.63 -17.63
N ASN A 36 -42.69 1.76 -18.61
CA ASN A 36 -43.07 0.37 -18.39
C ASN A 36 -41.89 -0.52 -18.81
N ILE A 37 -41.07 -0.93 -17.85
CA ILE A 37 -39.86 -1.72 -18.10
C ILE A 37 -39.80 -2.90 -17.14
N SER A 38 -39.06 -3.96 -17.49
CA SER A 38 -38.94 -5.14 -16.63
C SER A 38 -38.26 -4.83 -15.31
N GLN A 39 -38.71 -5.45 -14.22
CA GLN A 39 -38.13 -5.28 -12.89
C GLN A 39 -36.62 -5.56 -12.88
N ALA A 40 -36.20 -6.62 -13.56
CA ALA A 40 -34.78 -6.97 -13.67
C ALA A 40 -33.93 -5.84 -14.27
N LEU A 41 -34.44 -5.15 -15.29
CA LEU A 41 -33.71 -4.07 -15.97
C LEU A 41 -33.53 -2.86 -15.03
N VAL A 42 -34.52 -2.55 -14.21
CA VAL A 42 -34.44 -1.48 -13.19
C VAL A 42 -33.32 -1.74 -12.21
N ILE A 43 -33.27 -2.96 -11.66
CA ILE A 43 -32.26 -3.38 -10.69
C ILE A 43 -30.88 -3.35 -11.35
N LEU A 44 -30.76 -3.88 -12.58
CA LEU A 44 -29.50 -3.92 -13.30
C LEU A 44 -28.94 -2.53 -13.57
N ILE A 45 -29.77 -1.59 -14.04
CA ILE A 45 -29.36 -0.19 -14.27
C ILE A 45 -28.94 0.47 -12.97
N SER A 46 -29.70 0.29 -11.89
CA SER A 46 -29.41 0.88 -10.59
C SER A 46 -28.10 0.37 -10.00
N ALA A 47 -27.89 -0.95 -10.03
CA ALA A 47 -26.65 -1.58 -9.58
C ALA A 47 -25.45 -1.16 -10.43
N SER A 48 -25.63 -1.10 -11.75
CA SER A 48 -24.59 -0.66 -12.69
C SER A 48 -24.18 0.79 -12.42
N LEU A 49 -25.14 1.68 -12.18
CA LEU A 49 -24.87 3.06 -11.82
C LEU A 49 -24.08 3.15 -10.49
N GLY A 50 -24.47 2.37 -9.49
CA GLY A 50 -23.71 2.25 -8.24
C GLY A 50 -22.27 1.78 -8.44
N ALA A 51 -22.05 0.78 -9.31
CA ALA A 51 -20.72 0.29 -9.65
C ALA A 51 -19.87 1.35 -10.38
N VAL A 52 -20.46 2.11 -11.31
CA VAL A 52 -19.79 3.23 -11.99
C VAL A 52 -19.34 4.28 -10.99
N VAL A 53 -20.20 4.66 -10.04
CA VAL A 53 -19.86 5.61 -8.96
C VAL A 53 -18.71 5.06 -8.10
N ALA A 54 -18.78 3.79 -7.71
CA ALA A 54 -17.73 3.16 -6.90
C ALA A 54 -16.37 3.14 -7.63
N ILE A 55 -16.36 2.81 -8.93
CA ILE A 55 -15.15 2.88 -9.76
C ILE A 55 -14.61 4.30 -9.81
N PHE A 56 -15.48 5.29 -10.05
CA PHE A 56 -15.08 6.70 -10.12
C PHE A 56 -14.43 7.17 -8.81
N LEU A 57 -15.04 6.87 -7.67
CA LEU A 57 -14.46 7.15 -6.34
C LEU A 57 -13.13 6.41 -6.12
N GLY A 58 -13.03 5.16 -6.59
CA GLY A 58 -11.80 4.37 -6.57
C GLY A 58 -10.66 5.04 -7.35
N LEU A 59 -10.95 5.57 -8.55
CA LEU A 59 -9.97 6.29 -9.38
C LEU A 59 -9.47 7.56 -8.71
N LEU A 60 -10.38 8.35 -8.11
CA LEU A 60 -10.00 9.55 -7.35
C LEU A 60 -9.07 9.20 -6.18
N LYS A 61 -9.40 8.14 -5.42
CA LYS A 61 -8.56 7.65 -4.32
C LYS A 61 -7.20 7.18 -4.83
N GLN A 62 -7.17 6.47 -5.95
CA GLN A 62 -5.94 5.96 -6.54
C GLN A 62 -5.01 7.09 -7.01
N PHE A 63 -5.55 8.21 -7.50
CA PHE A 63 -4.76 9.38 -7.85
C PHE A 63 -4.08 9.99 -6.62
N SER A 64 -4.82 10.18 -5.52
CA SER A 64 -4.27 10.66 -4.24
C SER A 64 -3.17 9.73 -3.73
N LEU A 65 -3.42 8.42 -3.76
CA LEU A 65 -2.45 7.42 -3.33
C LEU A 65 -1.17 7.45 -4.18
N LYS A 66 -1.31 7.61 -5.51
CA LYS A 66 -0.17 7.76 -6.43
C LYS A 66 0.65 9.02 -6.12
N LYS A 67 -0.01 10.14 -5.77
CA LYS A 67 0.67 11.36 -5.33
C LYS A 67 1.46 11.12 -4.04
N SER A 68 0.86 10.50 -3.04
CA SER A 68 1.53 10.17 -1.78
C SER A 68 2.72 9.23 -1.98
N ILE A 69 2.61 8.23 -2.87
CA ILE A 69 3.75 7.37 -3.25
C ILE A 69 4.89 8.22 -3.80
N ARG A 70 4.60 9.12 -4.74
CA ARG A 70 5.62 9.99 -5.35
C ARG A 70 6.31 10.91 -4.32
N GLU A 71 5.54 11.50 -3.41
CA GLU A 71 6.09 12.33 -2.33
C GLU A 71 6.97 11.51 -1.38
N LYS A 72 6.50 10.33 -0.96
CA LYS A 72 7.28 9.42 -0.11
C LYS A 72 8.57 8.97 -0.80
N SER A 73 8.51 8.59 -2.08
CA SER A 73 9.70 8.22 -2.86
C SER A 73 10.71 9.36 -2.98
N LYS A 74 10.24 10.61 -3.19
CA LYS A 74 11.12 11.78 -3.19
C LYS A 74 11.77 12.00 -1.81
N ARG A 75 11.02 11.83 -0.73
CA ARG A 75 11.56 11.98 0.63
C ARG A 75 12.63 10.93 0.91
N ILE A 76 12.43 9.69 0.48
CA ILE A 76 13.44 8.61 0.59
C ILE A 76 14.72 9.02 -0.15
N GLN A 77 14.63 9.44 -1.41
CA GLN A 77 15.81 9.86 -2.17
C GLN A 77 16.56 11.02 -1.52
N ASN A 78 15.85 12.03 -1.00
CA ASN A 78 16.48 13.15 -0.31
C ASN A 78 17.21 12.71 0.95
N LEU A 79 16.59 11.84 1.77
CA LEU A 79 17.20 11.31 2.98
C LEU A 79 18.41 10.43 2.65
N GLU A 80 18.36 9.62 1.60
CA GLU A 80 19.50 8.83 1.13
C GLU A 80 20.67 9.73 0.70
N SER A 81 20.39 10.83 0.00
CA SER A 81 21.41 11.81 -0.39
C SER A 81 22.02 12.54 0.81
N GLU A 82 21.21 12.91 1.80
CA GLU A 82 21.66 13.59 3.02
C GLU A 82 22.54 12.66 3.88
N ILE A 83 22.17 11.38 3.98
CA ILE A 83 23.00 10.36 4.64
C ILE A 83 24.35 10.21 3.92
N ALA A 84 24.36 10.22 2.58
CA ALA A 84 25.59 10.15 1.81
C ALA A 84 26.50 11.36 2.07
N SER A 85 25.97 12.59 1.99
CA SER A 85 26.76 13.80 2.24
C SER A 85 27.29 13.88 3.67
N LEU A 86 26.49 13.51 4.67
CA LEU A 86 26.93 13.50 6.08
C LEU A 86 28.01 12.45 6.34
N ARG A 87 28.00 11.32 5.62
CA ARG A 87 29.08 10.32 5.69
C ARG A 87 30.37 10.83 5.07
N ASP A 88 30.28 11.51 3.93
CA ASP A 88 31.44 12.11 3.27
C ASP A 88 32.05 13.23 4.13
N GLU A 89 31.22 14.09 4.73
CA GLU A 89 31.66 15.14 5.65
C GLU A 89 32.32 14.55 6.91
N ASN A 90 31.70 13.54 7.54
CA ASN A 90 32.31 12.85 8.70
C ASN A 90 33.67 12.23 8.36
N ARG A 91 33.80 11.67 7.16
CA ARG A 91 35.07 11.10 6.69
C ARG A 91 36.14 12.17 6.52
N ALA A 92 35.81 13.26 5.84
CA ALA A 92 36.73 14.39 5.63
C ALA A 92 37.16 15.03 6.97
N LEU A 93 36.23 15.15 7.93
CA LEU A 93 36.52 15.68 9.25
C LEU A 93 37.41 14.72 10.07
N SER A 94 37.18 13.40 10.00
CA SER A 94 38.03 12.40 10.65
C SER A 94 39.45 12.38 10.06
N GLU A 95 39.58 12.54 8.74
CA GLU A 95 40.87 12.64 8.07
C GLU A 95 41.63 13.91 8.48
N SER A 96 40.95 15.06 8.61
CA SER A 96 41.57 16.31 9.06
C SER A 96 41.94 16.32 10.55
N LEU A 97 41.16 15.66 11.41
CA LEU A 97 41.53 15.44 12.82
C LEU A 97 42.80 14.59 12.96
N ASN A 98 42.92 13.53 12.15
CA ASN A 98 44.14 12.70 12.12
C ASN A 98 45.35 13.45 11.55
N ALA A 99 45.14 14.39 10.62
CA ALA A 99 46.20 15.20 10.01
C ALA A 99 46.69 16.37 10.90
N THR A 100 45.87 16.83 11.85
CA THR A 100 46.19 18.02 12.68
C THR A 100 47.02 17.71 13.94
N GLY A 101 47.44 16.45 14.14
CA GLY A 101 48.54 16.14 15.06
C GLY A 101 48.42 16.76 16.45
N THR A 102 47.33 16.51 17.18
CA THR A 102 47.36 16.63 18.63
C THR A 102 47.67 15.26 19.22
N PRO A 103 48.90 15.01 19.70
CA PRO A 103 49.18 13.82 20.48
C PRO A 103 48.57 14.01 21.87
N HIS A 104 47.27 13.74 22.02
CA HIS A 104 46.73 13.56 23.36
C HIS A 104 46.99 12.11 23.80
N LEU A 105 48.20 11.97 24.36
CA LEU A 105 48.59 11.03 25.41
C LEU A 105 47.94 9.63 25.37
N ALA A 106 48.79 8.69 24.97
CA ALA A 106 48.81 7.36 25.54
C ALA A 106 48.82 7.41 27.09
N LEU A 107 47.64 7.41 27.68
CA LEU A 107 47.31 6.77 28.95
C LEU A 107 45.98 6.06 28.61
N GLU A 108 45.93 4.78 28.31
CA GLU A 108 46.42 3.71 29.15
C GLU A 108 46.37 2.43 28.32
N SER A 109 47.54 1.86 28.06
CA SER A 109 47.65 0.44 27.82
C SER A 109 47.30 -0.28 29.12
N MET A 110 46.21 -1.05 29.15
CA MET A 110 46.20 -2.27 29.98
C MET A 110 45.79 -3.48 29.13
N PRO A 111 46.61 -4.55 29.11
CA PRO A 111 46.27 -5.81 28.50
C PRO A 111 45.40 -6.63 29.47
N GLY A 112 44.17 -6.93 29.10
CA GLY A 112 43.28 -7.81 29.86
C GLY A 112 42.78 -8.97 29.00
N LYS A 113 43.49 -10.09 29.05
CA LYS A 113 43.11 -11.36 28.44
C LYS A 113 42.09 -12.08 29.37
N SER A 114 40.90 -12.38 28.85
CA SER A 114 39.90 -13.46 29.14
C SER A 114 39.62 -13.92 30.60
N PRO A 115 38.38 -14.34 30.96
CA PRO A 115 37.92 -15.67 30.51
C PRO A 115 36.44 -15.78 30.11
N GLU A 116 36.25 -16.68 29.16
CA GLU A 116 35.05 -17.47 28.91
C GLU A 116 34.65 -18.32 30.15
N SER A 117 33.36 -18.70 30.19
CA SER A 117 32.66 -19.65 31.09
C SER A 117 32.02 -19.14 32.39
N SER A 118 30.68 -19.12 32.42
CA SER A 118 29.86 -20.04 33.24
C SER A 118 28.38 -19.64 33.26
N ASN A 119 27.55 -20.55 32.74
CA ASN A 119 26.18 -20.87 33.13
C ASN A 119 25.32 -19.80 33.84
N LEU A 120 24.27 -19.36 33.15
CA LEU A 120 22.93 -19.36 33.74
C LEU A 120 22.01 -20.18 32.85
N GLU A 121 22.00 -21.47 33.22
CA GLU A 121 20.92 -22.40 33.00
C GLU A 121 19.64 -21.80 33.61
N HIS A 122 18.67 -21.44 32.78
CA HIS A 122 17.27 -21.47 33.21
C HIS A 122 16.44 -22.10 32.09
N LYS A 123 16.10 -23.34 32.35
CA LYS A 123 15.28 -24.25 31.58
C LYS A 123 13.97 -24.43 32.37
N GLU A 124 12.86 -24.26 31.66
CA GLU A 124 11.44 -24.54 32.01
C GLU A 124 10.83 -23.52 33.01
N ASP A 125 9.62 -22.99 32.80
CA ASP A 125 8.38 -23.58 32.25
C ASP A 125 7.64 -22.72 31.21
#